data_AF-A0A7S1LT60-F1
#
_entry.id   AF-A0A7S1LT60-F1
#
_cell.length_a   1.000
_cell.length_b   1.000
_cell.length_c   1.000
_cell.angle_alpha   90.00
_cell.angle_beta   90.00
_cell.angle_gamma   90.00
#
_symmetry.space_group_name_H-M   'P 1'
#
loop_
_entity.id
_entity.type
_entity.pdbx_description
1 polymer ?
#
loop_
_entity_poly.entity_id
_entity_poly.type
_entity_poly.pdbx_seq_one_letter_code
_entity_poly.pdbx_strand_id
1 'polypeptide(L)'
;VDCAFVSCPQLHTVGSSFLRNTAVSSCNFHGLRTVTTVGDYWMAECGNLRYFHGTSLPSLRQIPPFFLHGCPSLRSFSSHGLAEVRSIGRHMLSRCAQLPVVNVDVSGFTALADVDVTWFLDEKSSEPAHRR
;
A
#
# COMPACT_ATOMS: atom_id res chain seq x y z
N VAL A 1 8.82 1.97 14.80
CA VAL A 1 10.08 1.69 14.06
C VAL A 1 10.00 2.47 12.77
N ASP A 2 11.05 3.17 12.38
CA ASP A 2 11.12 3.76 11.04
C ASP A 2 12.05 2.87 10.20
N CYS A 3 11.63 2.58 8.97
CA CYS A 3 12.41 1.74 8.06
C CYS A 3 13.03 2.58 6.94
N ALA A 4 14.24 2.23 6.50
CA ALA A 4 14.90 2.91 5.39
C ALA A 4 15.61 1.89 4.50
N PHE A 5 15.37 1.99 3.19
CA PHE A 5 16.07 1.21 2.18
C PHE A 5 17.16 2.07 1.56
N VAL A 6 18.42 1.69 1.77
CA VAL A 6 19.56 2.27 1.07
C VAL A 6 19.61 1.68 -0.35
N SER A 7 20.06 2.47 -1.33
CA SER A 7 20.08 2.16 -2.77
C SER A 7 20.29 0.66 -3.08
N CYS A 8 19.23 -0.02 -3.54
CA CYS A 8 19.24 -1.41 -3.94
C CYS A 8 19.00 -1.52 -5.46
N PRO A 9 19.97 -1.14 -6.32
CA PRO A 9 19.73 -0.93 -7.75
C PRO A 9 19.41 -2.20 -8.55
N GLN A 10 19.62 -3.39 -7.96
CA GLN A 10 19.32 -4.69 -8.58
C GLN A 10 18.06 -5.34 -7.98
N LEU A 11 17.41 -4.70 -7.02
CA LEU A 11 16.22 -5.23 -6.38
C LEU A 11 14.99 -4.91 -7.22
N HIS A 12 14.43 -5.94 -7.86
CA HIS A 12 13.24 -5.83 -8.69
C HIS A 12 11.96 -6.33 -8.00
N THR A 13 12.11 -7.17 -6.97
CA THR A 13 11.00 -7.82 -6.28
C THR A 13 11.17 -7.73 -4.78
N VAL A 14 10.09 -7.40 -4.08
CA VAL A 14 9.98 -7.56 -2.62
C VAL A 14 8.91 -8.61 -2.35
N GLY A 15 9.24 -9.59 -1.50
CA GLY A 15 8.34 -10.70 -1.19
C GLY A 15 7.07 -10.27 -0.45
N SER A 16 6.12 -11.21 -0.38
CA SER A 16 4.87 -11.03 0.36
C SER A 16 5.11 -10.83 1.85
N SER A 17 4.19 -10.11 2.51
CA SER A 17 4.19 -9.87 3.96
C SER A 17 5.44 -9.19 4.53
N PHE A 18 6.27 -8.56 3.70
CA PHE A 18 7.58 -8.05 4.09
C PHE A 18 7.58 -7.11 5.32
N LEU A 19 6.61 -6.22 5.43
CA LEU A 19 6.38 -5.35 6.60
C LEU A 19 5.04 -5.64 7.29
N ARG A 20 4.43 -6.79 7.04
CA ARG A 20 3.13 -7.14 7.61
C ARG A 20 3.21 -7.19 9.14
N ASN A 21 2.19 -6.62 9.81
CA ASN A 21 2.06 -6.63 11.27
C ASN A 21 3.28 -6.01 11.99
N THR A 22 3.86 -4.95 11.42
CA THR A 22 4.97 -4.23 12.03
C THR A 22 4.51 -2.95 12.72
N ALA A 23 5.28 -2.49 13.72
CA ALA A 23 5.04 -1.23 14.42
C ALA A 23 5.55 0.00 13.64
N VAL A 24 5.51 -0.07 12.30
CA VAL A 24 6.09 0.95 11.43
C VAL A 24 5.23 2.19 11.37
N SER A 25 5.83 3.34 11.67
CA SER A 25 5.17 4.66 11.64
C SER A 25 5.40 5.36 10.31
N SER A 26 6.61 5.21 9.78
CA SER A 26 7.03 5.73 8.48
C SER A 26 8.08 4.80 7.87
N CYS A 27 8.13 4.76 6.53
CA CYS A 27 9.14 4.02 5.79
C CYS A 27 9.65 4.87 4.63
N ASN A 28 10.96 4.95 4.50
CA ASN A 28 11.62 5.54 3.35
C ASN A 28 11.97 4.44 2.34
N PHE A 29 11.23 4.40 1.23
CA PHE A 29 11.43 3.43 0.15
C PHE A 29 12.32 3.96 -0.99
N HIS A 30 13.07 5.07 -0.82
CA HIS A 30 13.88 5.63 -1.90
C HIS A 30 14.89 4.65 -2.52
N GLY A 31 15.35 3.65 -1.77
CA GLY A 31 16.21 2.58 -2.29
C GLY A 31 15.50 1.56 -3.19
N LEU A 32 14.17 1.61 -3.32
CA LEU A 32 13.32 0.66 -4.06
C LEU A 32 12.91 1.16 -5.46
N ARG A 33 13.63 2.12 -6.04
CA ARG A 33 13.26 2.75 -7.33
C ARG A 33 13.13 1.76 -8.50
N THR A 34 13.85 0.63 -8.44
CA THR A 34 13.85 -0.42 -9.48
C THR A 34 12.84 -1.53 -9.23
N VAL A 35 12.15 -1.50 -8.09
CA VAL A 35 11.17 -2.52 -7.71
C VAL A 35 9.95 -2.40 -8.63
N THR A 36 9.71 -3.46 -9.39
CA THR A 36 8.53 -3.59 -10.27
C THR A 36 7.41 -4.39 -9.62
N THR A 37 7.74 -5.17 -8.59
CA THR A 37 6.83 -6.12 -7.96
C THR A 37 7.00 -6.11 -6.45
N VAL A 38 5.88 -6.01 -5.73
CA VAL A 38 5.79 -6.27 -4.29
C VAL A 38 4.74 -7.36 -4.09
N GLY A 39 4.98 -8.28 -3.15
CA GLY A 39 4.07 -9.39 -2.90
C GLY A 39 2.85 -8.99 -2.05
N ASP A 40 1.89 -9.90 -1.98
CA ASP A 40 0.66 -9.74 -1.21
C ASP A 40 0.93 -9.36 0.25
N TYR A 41 0.02 -8.58 0.84
CA TYR A 41 0.13 -8.12 2.23
C TYR A 41 1.43 -7.34 2.55
N TRP A 42 2.11 -6.77 1.55
CA TRP A 42 3.43 -6.13 1.69
C TRP A 42 3.57 -5.25 2.95
N MET A 43 2.56 -4.42 3.23
CA MET A 43 2.48 -3.55 4.42
C MET A 43 1.12 -3.68 5.13
N ALA A 44 0.52 -4.86 5.12
CA ALA A 44 -0.74 -5.08 5.82
C ALA A 44 -0.56 -5.01 7.36
N GLU A 45 -1.61 -4.65 8.08
CA GLU A 45 -1.68 -4.69 9.55
C GLU A 45 -0.63 -3.81 10.26
N CYS A 46 -0.15 -2.76 9.59
CA CYS A 46 0.77 -1.81 10.21
C CYS A 46 0.00 -0.86 11.15
N GLY A 47 -0.04 -1.20 12.44
CA GLY A 47 -0.83 -0.47 13.45
C GLY A 47 -0.47 1.01 13.63
N ASN A 48 0.77 1.40 13.31
CA ASN A 48 1.27 2.76 13.49
C ASN A 48 1.38 3.57 12.19
N LEU A 49 1.13 2.96 11.04
CA LEU A 49 1.31 3.62 9.74
C LEU A 49 0.21 4.66 9.55
N ARG A 50 0.60 5.93 9.37
CA ARG A 50 -0.35 7.05 9.24
C ARG A 50 -0.50 7.56 7.81
N TYR A 51 0.54 7.44 7.00
CA TYR A 51 0.59 8.01 5.66
C TYR A 51 1.31 7.05 4.71
N PHE A 52 0.82 6.97 3.48
CA PHE A 52 1.51 6.27 2.40
C PHE A 52 1.63 7.18 1.17
N HIS A 53 2.84 7.26 0.61
CA HIS A 53 3.14 8.00 -0.62
C HIS A 53 3.89 7.10 -1.61
N GLY A 54 3.36 7.01 -2.83
CA GLY A 54 3.91 6.17 -3.90
C GLY A 54 5.21 6.64 -4.55
N THR A 55 5.69 7.85 -4.25
CA THR A 55 6.83 8.50 -4.94
C THR A 55 8.14 7.73 -4.90
N SER A 56 8.25 6.79 -3.98
CA SER A 56 9.43 5.94 -3.81
C SER A 56 9.36 4.61 -4.58
N LEU A 57 8.26 4.33 -5.28
CA LEU A 57 8.03 3.11 -6.05
C LEU A 57 7.68 3.40 -7.52
N PRO A 58 8.47 4.21 -8.24
CA PRO A 58 8.13 4.71 -9.59
C PRO A 58 7.97 3.62 -10.65
N SER A 59 8.58 2.45 -10.45
CA SER A 59 8.54 1.34 -11.41
C SER A 59 7.53 0.24 -11.06
N LEU A 60 6.75 0.41 -9.99
CA LEU A 60 5.80 -0.59 -9.53
C LEU A 60 4.70 -0.79 -10.59
N ARG A 61 4.49 -2.05 -11.01
CA ARG A 61 3.56 -2.38 -12.12
C ARG A 61 2.19 -2.85 -11.65
N GLN A 62 2.08 -3.28 -10.40
CA GLN A 62 0.87 -3.82 -9.83
C GLN A 62 0.80 -3.48 -8.34
N ILE A 63 -0.39 -3.11 -7.87
CA ILE A 63 -0.70 -3.14 -6.45
C ILE A 63 -1.19 -4.55 -6.12
N PRO A 64 -0.50 -5.33 -5.27
CA PRO A 64 -0.92 -6.68 -4.95
C PRO A 64 -2.16 -6.68 -4.03
N PRO A 65 -2.88 -7.81 -3.95
CA PRO A 65 -3.91 -8.02 -2.94
C PRO A 65 -3.44 -7.62 -1.54
N PHE A 66 -4.33 -6.96 -0.80
CA PHE A 66 -4.12 -6.60 0.60
C PHE A 66 -2.91 -5.70 0.89
N PHE A 67 -2.43 -4.94 -0.09
CA PHE A 67 -1.20 -4.11 -0.01
C PHE A 67 -1.01 -3.33 1.30
N LEU A 68 -2.02 -2.60 1.76
CA LEU A 68 -2.08 -1.83 3.01
C LEU A 68 -3.30 -2.24 3.86
N HIS A 69 -3.76 -3.47 3.69
CA HIS A 69 -4.95 -3.98 4.37
C HIS A 69 -4.82 -3.88 5.89
N GLY A 70 -5.87 -3.44 6.58
CA GLY A 70 -5.91 -3.47 8.04
C GLY A 70 -4.91 -2.53 8.71
N CYS A 71 -4.56 -1.39 8.10
CA CYS A 71 -3.77 -0.34 8.76
C CYS A 71 -4.72 0.62 9.52
N PRO A 72 -5.03 0.40 10.82
CA PRO A 72 -6.08 1.13 11.51
C PRO A 72 -5.78 2.61 11.69
N SER A 73 -4.50 2.99 11.72
CA SER A 73 -4.03 4.37 11.91
C SER A 73 -3.81 5.15 10.60
N LEU A 74 -4.04 4.52 9.45
CA LEU A 74 -3.79 5.14 8.14
C LEU A 74 -4.80 6.27 7.90
N ARG A 75 -4.29 7.46 7.58
CA ARG A 75 -5.09 8.71 7.43
C ARG A 75 -5.07 9.26 6.02
N SER A 76 -4.07 8.89 5.22
CA SER A 76 -3.98 9.27 3.82
C SER A 76 -3.24 8.22 3.01
N PHE A 77 -3.72 8.04 1.79
CA PHE A 77 -3.08 7.27 0.74
C PHE A 77 -2.94 8.17 -0.49
N SER A 78 -1.72 8.27 -1.03
CA SER A 78 -1.50 8.92 -2.33
C SER A 78 -0.79 7.98 -3.29
N SER A 79 -1.43 7.77 -4.43
CA SER A 79 -0.88 7.06 -5.58
C SER A 79 0.14 7.87 -6.37
N HIS A 80 0.43 9.12 -5.98
CA HIS A 80 1.42 9.94 -6.67
C HIS A 80 2.77 9.21 -6.76
N GLY A 81 3.29 9.07 -7.98
CA GLY A 81 4.49 8.30 -8.29
C GLY A 81 4.24 6.84 -8.70
N LEU A 82 3.00 6.34 -8.69
CA LEU A 82 2.65 4.97 -9.12
C LEU A 82 2.13 4.92 -10.56
N ALA A 83 2.75 5.71 -11.44
CA ALA A 83 2.28 5.92 -12.83
C ALA A 83 2.32 4.66 -13.71
N GLU A 84 3.18 3.69 -13.38
CA GLU A 84 3.35 2.43 -14.13
C GLU A 84 2.42 1.31 -13.66
N VAL A 85 1.58 1.54 -12.65
CA VAL A 85 0.64 0.53 -12.14
C VAL A 85 -0.46 0.27 -13.18
N ARG A 86 -0.60 -1.00 -13.57
CA ARG A 86 -1.56 -1.47 -14.59
C ARG A 86 -2.68 -2.33 -14.02
N SER A 87 -2.56 -2.78 -12.79
CA SER A 87 -3.59 -3.55 -12.09
C SER A 87 -3.55 -3.31 -10.57
N ILE A 88 -4.71 -3.40 -9.93
CA ILE A 88 -4.88 -3.29 -8.49
C ILE A 88 -5.56 -4.55 -7.97
N GLY A 89 -4.95 -5.17 -6.97
CA GLY A 89 -5.51 -6.31 -6.27
C GLY A 89 -6.61 -5.91 -5.28
N ARG A 90 -7.50 -6.85 -5.00
CA ARG A 90 -8.59 -6.68 -4.04
C ARG A 90 -8.11 -6.25 -2.65
N HIS A 91 -9.01 -5.58 -1.91
CA HIS A 91 -8.82 -5.21 -0.50
C HIS A 91 -7.55 -4.40 -0.17
N MET A 92 -6.98 -3.66 -1.13
CA MET A 92 -5.69 -2.99 -0.94
C MET A 92 -5.69 -2.02 0.26
N LEU A 93 -6.84 -1.39 0.56
CA LEU A 93 -7.05 -0.45 1.68
C LEU A 93 -8.21 -0.86 2.61
N SER A 94 -8.75 -2.08 2.49
CA SER A 94 -9.83 -2.54 3.37
C SER A 94 -9.37 -2.61 4.82
N ARG A 95 -10.30 -2.46 5.78
CA ARG A 95 -10.04 -2.43 7.23
C ARG A 95 -9.11 -1.29 7.71
N CYS A 96 -8.92 -0.23 6.91
CA CYS A 96 -8.27 1.02 7.34
C CYS A 96 -9.28 1.96 8.02
N ALA A 97 -9.56 1.72 9.31
CA ALA A 97 -10.65 2.38 10.05
C ALA A 97 -10.58 3.93 10.00
N GLN A 98 -9.38 4.50 10.16
CA GLN A 98 -9.17 5.95 10.22
C GLN A 98 -8.95 6.63 8.86
N LEU A 99 -9.00 5.91 7.73
CA LEU A 99 -8.80 6.48 6.41
C LEU A 99 -10.13 7.02 5.86
N PRO A 100 -10.31 8.35 5.74
CA PRO A 100 -11.48 8.90 5.10
C PRO A 100 -11.32 8.82 3.57
N VAL A 101 -12.43 8.57 2.86
CA VAL A 101 -12.46 8.45 1.39
C VAL A 101 -11.82 9.67 0.71
N VAL A 102 -12.06 10.87 1.24
CA VAL A 102 -11.50 12.14 0.72
C VAL A 102 -9.97 12.21 0.75
N ASN A 103 -9.30 11.40 1.57
CA ASN A 103 -7.84 11.36 1.67
C ASN A 103 -7.22 10.18 0.88
N VAL A 104 -8.00 9.56 0.00
CA VAL A 104 -7.53 8.52 -0.93
C VAL A 104 -7.38 9.14 -2.30
N ASP A 105 -6.13 9.39 -2.68
CA ASP A 105 -5.76 9.89 -4.00
C ASP A 105 -5.33 8.73 -4.90
N VAL A 106 -6.11 8.51 -5.96
CA VAL A 106 -5.90 7.47 -6.99
C VAL A 106 -5.49 8.06 -8.34
N SER A 107 -5.28 9.37 -8.43
CA SER A 107 -4.97 10.08 -9.68
C SER A 107 -3.60 9.73 -10.26
N GLY A 108 -2.68 9.22 -9.43
CA GLY A 108 -1.36 8.77 -9.84
C GLY A 108 -1.36 7.45 -10.60
N PHE A 109 -2.47 6.72 -10.63
CA PHE A 109 -2.59 5.46 -11.38
C PHE A 109 -2.92 5.66 -12.86
N THR A 110 -2.05 6.39 -13.57
CA THR A 110 -2.30 6.84 -14.94
C THR A 110 -2.28 5.73 -16.00
N ALA A 111 -1.71 4.56 -15.70
CA ALA A 111 -1.59 3.42 -16.63
C ALA A 111 -2.62 2.31 -16.38
N LEU A 112 -3.62 2.51 -15.51
CA LEU A 112 -4.70 1.52 -15.31
C LEU A 112 -5.54 1.39 -16.58
N ALA A 113 -5.55 0.18 -17.15
CA ALA A 113 -6.37 -0.14 -18.32
C ALA A 113 -7.84 -0.41 -17.94
N ASP A 114 -8.08 -0.81 -16.69
CA ASP A 114 -9.41 -1.11 -16.16
C ASP A 114 -9.54 -0.47 -14.77
N VAL A 115 -10.47 0.47 -14.62
CA VAL A 115 -10.75 1.12 -13.33
C VAL A 115 -11.88 0.34 -12.68
N ASP A 116 -11.63 -0.94 -12.39
CA ASP A 116 -12.51 -1.72 -11.54
C ASP A 116 -12.40 -1.20 -10.11
N VAL A 117 -13.18 -0.18 -9.75
CA VAL A 117 -13.18 0.43 -8.40
C VAL A 117 -13.67 -0.52 -7.30
N THR A 118 -14.02 -1.78 -7.58
CA THR A 118 -14.45 -2.73 -6.54
C THR A 118 -13.36 -2.98 -5.49
N TRP A 119 -12.07 -2.81 -5.83
CA TRP A 119 -10.99 -2.82 -4.83
C TRP A 119 -11.15 -1.74 -3.74
N PHE A 120 -11.96 -0.70 -3.98
CA PHE A 120 -12.34 0.32 -3.01
C PHE A 120 -13.64 -0.01 -2.27
N LEU A 121 -14.56 -0.72 -2.93
CA LEU A 121 -15.93 -0.95 -2.44
C LEU A 121 -16.05 -2.14 -1.49
N ASP A 122 -15.00 -2.93 -1.32
CA ASP A 122 -14.96 -3.95 -0.29
C ASP A 122 -14.98 -3.30 1.09
N GLU A 123 -16.21 -3.31 1.62
CA GLU A 123 -16.74 -2.76 2.84
C GLU A 123 -15.69 -2.27 3.85
N LYS A 124 -15.94 -1.07 4.38
CA LYS A 124 -15.64 -0.81 5.81
C LYS A 124 -16.52 -1.73 6.66
N SER A 125 -16.43 -3.06 6.49
CA SER A 125 -17.22 -4.01 7.26
C SER A 125 -16.70 -3.97 8.69
N SER A 126 -17.49 -3.24 9.47
CA SER A 126 -17.87 -3.57 10.82
C SER A 126 -17.78 -5.09 11.10
N GLU A 127 -16.61 -5.55 11.52
CA GLU A 127 -16.50 -6.69 12.42
C GLU A 127 -15.67 -6.23 13.61
N PRO A 128 -16.18 -6.42 14.85
CA PRO A 128 -15.47 -6.00 16.03
C PRO A 128 -14.13 -6.72 16.10
N ALA A 129 -13.11 -6.00 16.56
CA ALA A 129 -11.81 -6.53 16.88
C ALA A 129 -11.96 -7.89 17.55
N HIS A 130 -11.56 -8.96 16.85
CA HIS A 130 -11.41 -10.24 17.49
C HIS A 130 -10.30 -10.07 18.52
N ARG A 131 -10.72 -10.02 19.79
CA ARG A 131 -9.88 -10.23 20.96
C ARG A 131 -8.86 -11.32 20.65
N ARG A 132 -7.58 -11.01 20.82
CA ARG A 132 -6.61 -11.89 21.45
C ARG A 132 -5.75 -11.04 22.37
#